data_AF-A0A6P1A686-F1
#
_entry.id   AF-A0A6P1A686-F1
#
_cell.length_a   1.000
_cell.length_b   1.000
_cell.length_c   1.000
_cell.angle_alpha   90.00
_cell.angle_beta   90.00
_cell.angle_gamma   90.00
#
_symmetry.space_group_name_H-M   'P 1'
#
loop_
_entity.id
_entity.type
_entity.pdbx_description
1 polymer ?
#
loop_
_entity_poly.entity_id
_entity_poly.type
_entity_poly.pdbx_seq_one_letter_code
_entity_poly.pdbx_strand_id
1 'polypeptide(L)'
;MRRHSQQHSQTLYQQQGLNIDSYINIEQEQITRSRVLFHSIRFDLNQDILTKIKQAQQTGHGLDISGELLSDLRHLALLDWENRLQSGLTFSTYYLPVDRAQALMRSVIALDGEIVHQIKRDCLENPDFCCQIADAHYWLITQILAQLRLKPSPNFPKLAWGLSALMIILVILAVLVIPGVLQLILAQPWRWLIIIVGIVSCGLLLVILQWLLRSCLIRIAPWMLRQLLSGLLSAKPGPKKIAKRILAWLLP
;
A
#
# COMPACT_ATOMS: atom_id res chain seq x y z
N MET A 1 14.01 24.13 -42.14
CA MET A 1 12.99 23.59 -41.22
C MET A 1 13.68 22.91 -40.04
N ARG A 2 13.88 23.65 -38.93
CA ARG A 2 14.48 23.18 -37.67
C ARG A 2 13.61 23.68 -36.52
N ARG A 3 12.45 23.06 -36.30
CA ARG A 3 11.57 23.31 -35.14
C ARG A 3 10.66 22.09 -34.97
N HIS A 4 11.18 21.00 -34.43
CA HIS A 4 10.33 19.91 -33.90
C HIS A 4 11.05 19.03 -32.88
N SER A 5 12.39 19.10 -32.81
CA SER A 5 13.19 18.26 -31.90
C SER A 5 13.34 18.80 -30.47
N GLN A 6 12.72 19.94 -30.12
CA GLN A 6 12.86 20.55 -28.79
C GLN A 6 11.61 20.40 -27.89
N GLN A 7 10.45 19.99 -28.43
CA GLN A 7 9.23 19.81 -27.61
C GLN A 7 9.09 18.41 -27.00
N HIS A 8 9.84 17.40 -27.47
CA HIS A 8 9.75 16.04 -26.91
C HIS A 8 10.68 15.82 -25.69
N SER A 9 11.67 16.68 -25.49
CA SER A 9 12.59 16.59 -24.35
C SER A 9 12.13 17.39 -23.12
N GLN A 10 11.06 18.17 -23.23
CA GLN A 10 10.51 18.99 -22.14
C GLN A 10 9.33 18.34 -21.40
N THR A 11 8.79 17.24 -21.92
CA THR A 11 7.62 16.54 -21.34
C THR A 11 7.98 15.39 -20.38
N LEU A 12 9.26 15.11 -20.16
CA LEU A 12 9.73 14.04 -19.26
C LEU A 12 10.22 14.52 -17.87
N TYR A 13 10.17 15.82 -17.58
CA TYR A 13 10.68 16.37 -16.32
C TYR A 13 9.60 16.79 -15.31
N GLN A 14 8.32 16.52 -15.58
CA GLN A 14 7.22 17.25 -14.92
C GLN A 14 6.26 16.38 -14.08
N GLN A 15 6.71 15.24 -13.57
CA GLN A 15 5.95 14.43 -12.61
C GLN A 15 6.81 13.76 -11.53
N GLN A 16 8.06 14.19 -11.33
CA GLN A 16 8.87 13.64 -10.26
C GLN A 16 8.47 14.32 -8.94
N GLY A 17 7.76 13.60 -8.09
CA GLY A 17 7.55 14.02 -6.70
C GLY A 17 8.88 14.20 -5.99
N LEU A 18 8.88 14.92 -4.87
CA LEU A 18 10.10 15.13 -4.11
C LEU A 18 10.54 13.80 -3.49
N ASN A 19 11.65 13.23 -3.98
CA ASN A 19 12.24 12.05 -3.36
C ASN A 19 13.16 12.47 -2.21
N ILE A 20 12.87 11.95 -1.01
CA ILE A 20 13.66 12.23 0.20
C ILE A 20 14.02 10.97 0.98
N ASP A 21 13.99 9.79 0.35
CA ASP A 21 14.12 8.52 1.05
C ASP A 21 15.40 8.45 1.90
N SER A 22 16.50 9.04 1.42
CA SER A 22 17.78 9.13 2.14
C SER A 22 17.73 9.96 3.43
N TYR A 23 16.67 10.75 3.63
CA TYR A 23 16.45 11.61 4.79
C TYR A 23 15.38 11.05 5.74
N ILE A 24 14.75 9.91 5.38
CA ILE A 24 13.79 9.21 6.23
C ILE A 24 14.45 7.92 6.73
N ASN A 25 14.74 7.89 8.02
CA ASN A 25 15.30 6.73 8.67
C ASN A 25 14.28 6.10 9.62
N ILE A 26 14.19 4.77 9.61
CA ILE A 26 13.43 4.04 10.61
C ILE A 26 14.41 3.68 11.72
N GLU A 27 14.36 4.43 12.82
CA GLU A 27 15.23 4.16 13.96
C GLU A 27 14.59 3.22 14.97
N GLN A 28 15.45 2.34 15.49
CA GLN A 28 15.14 1.39 16.54
C GLN A 28 16.01 1.72 17.73
N GLU A 29 15.43 2.27 18.79
CA GLU A 29 16.18 2.58 20.00
C GLU A 29 15.91 1.52 21.08
N GLN A 30 16.98 0.85 21.52
CA GLN A 30 16.94 -0.09 22.63
C GLN A 30 17.04 0.66 23.95
N ILE A 31 15.91 0.86 24.61
CA ILE A 31 15.87 1.58 25.89
C ILE A 31 16.46 0.72 27.03
N THR A 32 16.52 -0.61 26.92
CA THR A 32 17.21 -1.49 27.90
C THR A 32 17.62 -2.86 27.30
N ARG A 33 18.57 -3.58 27.94
CA ARG A 33 19.10 -4.92 27.57
C ARG A 33 18.06 -6.02 27.25
N SER A 34 16.79 -5.82 27.57
CA SER A 34 15.73 -6.81 27.34
C SER A 34 14.45 -6.26 26.72
N ARG A 35 14.39 -4.97 26.35
CA ARG A 35 13.22 -4.36 25.69
C ARG A 35 13.67 -3.28 24.70
N VAL A 36 13.41 -3.51 23.42
CA VAL A 36 13.36 -2.45 22.40
C VAL A 36 12.07 -1.68 22.66
N LEU A 37 12.13 -0.35 22.82
CA LEU A 37 10.97 0.39 23.31
C LEU A 37 10.64 1.64 22.48
N PHE A 38 11.36 1.91 21.39
CA PHE A 38 11.02 3.05 20.56
C PHE A 38 11.26 2.80 19.06
N HIS A 39 10.16 2.81 18.31
CA HIS A 39 10.14 2.89 16.85
C HIS A 39 9.75 4.31 16.49
N SER A 40 10.67 5.04 15.86
CA SER A 40 10.34 6.35 15.31
C SER A 40 10.80 6.48 13.88
N ILE A 41 9.95 7.15 13.11
CA ILE A 41 10.27 7.62 11.78
C ILE A 41 11.06 8.89 11.99
N ARG A 42 12.35 8.82 11.71
CA ARG A 42 13.30 9.92 11.87
C ARG A 42 13.45 10.68 10.56
N PHE A 43 13.27 11.99 10.62
CA PHE A 43 13.56 12.91 9.54
C PHE A 43 14.88 13.62 9.83
N ASP A 44 15.90 13.33 9.05
CA ASP A 44 17.20 13.96 9.18
C ASP A 44 17.27 15.14 8.20
N LEU A 45 16.94 16.34 8.67
CA LEU A 45 16.83 17.53 7.83
C LEU A 45 18.10 18.39 7.88
N ASN A 46 18.41 19.01 6.76
CA ASN A 46 19.45 20.03 6.61
C ASN A 46 18.89 21.21 5.80
N GLN A 47 19.69 22.27 5.63
CA GLN A 47 19.22 23.45 4.91
C GLN A 47 18.84 23.18 3.44
N ASP A 48 19.54 22.25 2.76
CA ASP A 48 19.26 21.91 1.36
C ASP A 48 17.91 21.19 1.19
N ILE A 49 17.59 20.23 2.05
CA ILE A 49 16.31 19.53 1.96
C ILE A 49 15.14 20.40 2.42
N LEU A 50 15.37 21.33 3.36
CA LEU A 50 14.33 22.28 3.80
C LEU A 50 13.91 23.23 2.68
N THR A 51 14.85 23.69 1.84
CA THR A 51 14.50 24.54 0.69
C THR A 51 13.73 23.74 -0.36
N LYS A 52 14.12 22.49 -0.62
CA LYS A 52 13.40 21.58 -1.52
C LYS A 52 11.98 21.27 -1.04
N ILE A 53 11.80 21.01 0.25
CA ILE A 53 10.48 20.79 0.86
C ILE A 53 9.62 22.05 0.72
N LYS A 54 10.17 23.22 1.03
CA LYS A 54 9.45 24.50 0.89
C LYS A 54 9.03 24.75 -0.57
N GLN A 55 9.90 24.45 -1.53
CA GLN A 55 9.58 24.55 -2.95
C GLN A 55 8.47 23.55 -3.35
N ALA A 56 8.53 22.31 -2.88
CA ALA A 56 7.51 21.29 -3.15
C ALA A 56 6.13 21.70 -2.58
N GLN A 57 6.11 22.24 -1.36
CA GLN A 57 4.90 22.79 -0.73
C GLN A 57 4.26 23.91 -1.58
N GLN A 58 5.06 24.84 -2.09
CA GLN A 58 4.56 25.98 -2.89
C GLN A 58 4.08 25.57 -4.28
N THR A 59 4.70 24.54 -4.87
CA THR A 59 4.36 24.04 -6.21
C THR A 59 3.26 22.98 -6.19
N GLY A 60 2.83 22.54 -5.00
CA GLY A 60 1.84 21.47 -4.84
C GLY A 60 2.37 20.08 -5.20
N HIS A 61 3.69 19.92 -5.32
CA HIS A 61 4.30 18.61 -5.57
C HIS A 61 4.26 17.75 -4.30
N GLY A 62 3.81 16.50 -4.45
CA GLY A 62 3.78 15.53 -3.36
C GLY A 62 5.14 14.89 -3.08
N LEU A 63 5.19 14.11 -2.01
CA LEU A 63 6.35 13.30 -1.67
C LEU A 63 6.37 12.01 -2.50
N ASP A 64 7.50 11.68 -3.12
CA ASP A 64 7.71 10.39 -3.78
C ASP A 64 8.52 9.47 -2.87
N ILE A 65 7.91 8.37 -2.42
CA ILE A 65 8.50 7.40 -1.49
C ILE A 65 8.72 6.10 -2.26
N SER A 66 9.92 5.51 -2.18
CA SER A 66 10.15 4.19 -2.80
C SER A 66 9.22 3.12 -2.23
N GLY A 67 8.86 2.14 -3.06
CA GLY A 67 8.00 1.04 -2.62
C GLY A 67 8.59 0.22 -1.47
N GLU A 68 9.92 0.18 -1.32
CA GLU A 68 10.59 -0.46 -0.18
C GLU A 68 10.34 0.30 1.11
N LEU A 69 10.65 1.60 1.14
CA LEU A 69 10.43 2.45 2.31
C LEU A 69 8.94 2.51 2.67
N LEU A 70 8.05 2.63 1.68
CA LEU A 70 6.60 2.59 1.92
C LEU A 70 6.14 1.26 2.51
N SER A 71 6.68 0.13 2.05
CA SER A 71 6.36 -1.18 2.62
C SER A 71 6.83 -1.30 4.07
N ASP A 72 7.96 -0.69 4.42
CA ASP A 72 8.48 -0.69 5.79
C ASP A 72 7.68 0.25 6.69
N LEU A 73 7.32 1.44 6.20
CA LEU A 73 6.42 2.37 6.88
C LEU A 73 5.04 1.78 7.13
N ARG A 74 4.50 0.98 6.18
CA ARG A 74 3.24 0.24 6.35
C ARG A 74 3.36 -0.99 7.26
N HIS A 75 4.57 -1.53 7.44
CA HIS A 75 4.83 -2.62 8.38
C HIS A 75 4.91 -2.11 9.81
N LEU A 76 5.66 -1.02 10.06
CA LEU A 76 5.35 -0.08 11.14
C LEU A 76 3.91 0.43 10.91
N ALA A 77 3.28 1.31 11.66
CA ALA A 77 1.84 1.59 11.53
C ALA A 77 0.91 0.39 11.83
N LEU A 78 1.10 -0.79 11.23
CA LEU A 78 0.35 -2.01 11.54
C LEU A 78 0.96 -2.77 12.71
N LEU A 79 2.28 -2.95 12.73
CA LEU A 79 2.97 -3.82 13.66
C LEU A 79 4.21 -3.20 14.29
N ASP A 80 4.31 -3.45 15.59
CA ASP A 80 5.51 -3.29 16.38
C ASP A 80 6.52 -4.43 16.08
N TRP A 81 7.78 -4.27 16.49
CA TRP A 81 8.88 -5.21 16.24
C TRP A 81 8.65 -6.60 16.85
N GLU A 82 7.93 -6.69 17.97
CA GLU A 82 7.52 -7.96 18.56
C GLU A 82 6.42 -8.65 17.73
N ASN A 83 6.12 -8.14 16.53
CA ASN A 83 5.02 -8.57 15.72
C ASN A 83 3.72 -8.48 16.55
N ARG A 84 3.47 -7.32 17.16
CA ARG A 84 2.24 -7.01 17.88
C ARG A 84 1.56 -5.84 17.21
N LEU A 85 0.25 -5.69 17.33
CA LEU A 85 -0.45 -4.54 16.78
C LEU A 85 0.12 -3.25 17.40
N GLN A 86 0.58 -2.35 16.54
CA GLN A 86 1.24 -1.12 16.97
C GLN A 86 0.23 -0.14 17.57
N SER A 87 0.55 0.44 18.73
CA SER A 87 -0.36 1.35 19.46
C SER A 87 -0.30 2.82 18.99
N GLY A 88 0.63 3.17 18.09
CA GLY A 88 0.79 4.52 17.57
C GLY A 88 2.08 4.71 16.79
N LEU A 89 2.15 5.78 15.99
CA LEU A 89 3.33 6.17 15.21
C LEU A 89 4.05 7.31 15.90
N THR A 90 5.37 7.25 15.93
CA THR A 90 6.18 8.38 16.36
C THR A 90 7.04 8.89 15.23
N PHE A 91 7.04 10.21 15.04
CA PHE A 91 7.84 10.93 14.07
C PHE A 91 8.78 11.86 14.80
N SER A 92 10.06 11.86 14.44
CA SER A 92 11.09 12.68 15.08
C SER A 92 11.86 13.43 14.01
N THR A 93 11.90 14.76 14.08
CA THR A 93 12.77 15.57 13.22
C THR A 93 14.06 15.93 13.94
N TYR A 94 15.15 15.59 13.28
CA TYR A 94 16.49 16.01 13.61
C TYR A 94 16.96 17.03 12.58
N TYR A 95 17.72 18.00 13.04
CA TYR A 95 18.47 18.89 12.16
C TYR A 95 19.94 18.51 12.21
N LEU A 96 20.59 18.41 11.05
CA LEU A 96 22.01 18.11 10.89
C LEU A 96 22.78 19.41 10.60
N PRO A 97 23.17 20.19 11.63
CA PRO A 97 24.23 21.16 11.49
C PRO A 97 25.57 20.43 11.32
N VAL A 98 26.59 21.17 10.86
CA VAL A 98 27.92 20.66 10.49
C VAL A 98 28.57 19.77 11.57
N ASP A 99 28.26 19.99 12.85
CA ASP A 99 28.91 19.29 13.97
C ASP A 99 28.18 18.02 14.45
N ARG A 100 26.87 18.10 14.77
CA ARG A 100 26.09 16.97 15.32
C ARG A 100 24.60 17.10 15.04
N ALA A 101 23.96 15.99 14.70
CA ALA A 101 22.51 15.90 14.59
C ALA A 101 21.83 16.24 15.93
N GLN A 102 20.86 17.14 15.90
CA GLN A 102 20.09 17.55 17.08
C GLN A 102 18.61 17.25 16.88
N ALA A 103 18.01 16.53 17.81
CA ALA A 103 16.56 16.33 17.85
C ALA A 103 15.87 17.66 18.12
N LEU A 104 15.00 18.11 17.21
CA LEU A 104 14.30 19.39 17.35
C LEU A 104 12.82 19.20 17.67
N MET A 105 12.18 18.23 17.04
CA MET A 105 10.73 18.02 17.16
C MET A 105 10.39 16.54 17.18
N ARG A 106 9.31 16.21 17.89
CA ARG A 106 8.75 14.87 17.92
C ARG A 106 7.23 14.96 17.96
N SER A 107 6.58 14.15 17.14
CA SER A 107 5.13 13.99 17.11
C SER A 107 4.78 12.54 17.33
N VAL A 108 3.97 12.26 18.36
CA VAL A 108 3.43 10.93 18.65
C VAL A 108 1.95 10.94 18.29
N ILE A 109 1.53 10.04 17.42
CA ILE A 109 0.14 9.86 17.00
C ILE A 109 -0.30 8.50 17.50
N ALA A 110 -1.16 8.48 18.52
CA ALA A 110 -1.76 7.27 19.06
C ALA A 110 -2.89 6.74 18.17
N LEU A 111 -3.25 5.47 18.35
CA LEU A 111 -4.33 4.82 17.58
C LEU A 111 -5.71 5.45 17.78
N ASP A 112 -5.96 6.03 18.95
CA ASP A 112 -7.20 6.74 19.29
C ASP A 112 -7.27 8.13 18.64
N GLY A 113 -6.21 8.55 17.96
CA GLY A 113 -6.11 9.87 17.32
C GLY A 113 -5.58 10.95 18.26
N GLU A 114 -5.16 10.63 19.49
CA GLU A 114 -4.43 11.58 20.31
C GLU A 114 -3.07 11.89 19.67
N ILE A 115 -2.77 13.18 19.56
CA ILE A 115 -1.52 13.65 18.99
C ILE A 115 -0.78 14.49 20.03
N VAL A 116 0.44 14.08 20.34
CA VAL A 116 1.33 14.79 21.26
C VAL A 116 2.52 15.32 20.49
N HIS A 117 2.71 16.64 20.54
CA HIS A 117 3.86 17.32 19.95
C HIS A 117 4.85 17.76 21.02
N GLN A 118 6.12 17.48 20.80
CA GLN A 118 7.23 17.88 21.66
C GLN A 118 8.23 18.66 20.82
N ILE A 119 8.56 19.87 21.26
CA ILE A 119 9.49 20.77 20.58
C ILE A 119 10.60 21.10 21.56
N LYS A 120 11.86 21.01 21.12
CA LYS A 120 13.01 21.39 21.93
C LYS A 120 12.98 22.89 22.21
N ARG A 121 13.20 23.28 23.46
CA ARG A 121 13.19 24.68 23.90
C ARG A 121 14.13 25.56 23.06
N ASP A 122 15.34 25.10 22.79
CA ASP A 122 16.35 25.84 22.03
C ASP A 122 15.87 26.19 20.61
N CYS A 123 14.97 25.40 20.04
CA CYS A 123 14.39 25.69 18.73
C CYS A 123 13.52 26.96 18.78
N LEU A 124 12.87 27.22 19.92
CA LEU A 124 11.99 28.38 20.13
C LEU A 124 12.76 29.70 20.25
N GLU A 125 14.08 29.66 20.46
CA GLU A 125 14.91 30.87 20.52
C GLU A 125 15.02 31.57 19.16
N ASN A 126 14.81 30.83 18.06
CA ASN A 126 14.73 31.37 16.70
C ASN A 126 13.37 31.01 16.08
N PRO A 127 12.37 31.91 16.17
CA PRO A 127 10.99 31.60 15.76
C PRO A 127 10.87 31.31 14.27
N ASP A 128 11.59 32.02 13.40
CA ASP A 128 11.52 31.81 11.95
C ASP A 128 12.05 30.43 11.56
N PHE A 129 13.18 30.03 12.16
CA PHE A 129 13.74 28.69 11.96
C PHE A 129 12.83 27.60 12.53
N CYS A 130 12.26 27.81 13.72
CA CYS A 130 11.32 26.87 14.32
C CYS A 130 10.09 26.65 13.43
N CYS A 131 9.50 27.72 12.89
CA CYS A 131 8.37 27.63 11.98
C CYS A 131 8.74 26.85 10.72
N GLN A 132 9.91 27.12 10.13
CA GLN A 132 10.37 26.39 8.95
C GLN A 132 10.52 24.89 9.19
N ILE A 133 11.08 24.50 10.35
CA ILE A 133 11.22 23.09 10.73
C ILE A 133 9.86 22.46 11.01
N ALA A 134 8.97 23.17 11.72
CA ALA A 134 7.62 22.70 12.01
C ALA A 134 6.82 22.45 10.73
N ASP A 135 6.84 23.39 9.80
CA ASP A 135 6.13 23.29 8.53
C ASP A 135 6.63 22.10 7.72
N ALA A 136 7.95 21.89 7.67
CA ALA A 136 8.52 20.71 7.04
C ALA A 136 8.09 19.42 7.76
N HIS A 137 8.20 19.37 9.09
CA HIS A 137 7.84 18.21 9.91
C HIS A 137 6.38 17.78 9.68
N TYR A 138 5.43 18.70 9.81
CA TYR A 138 4.01 18.39 9.66
C TYR A 138 3.62 18.05 8.23
N TRP A 139 4.23 18.72 7.25
CA TRP A 139 4.00 18.39 5.85
C TRP A 139 4.46 16.96 5.54
N LEU A 140 5.66 16.57 6.00
CA LEU A 140 6.18 15.20 5.81
C LEU A 140 5.29 14.15 6.45
N ILE A 141 4.86 14.37 7.70
CA ILE A 141 3.91 13.49 8.38
C ILE A 141 2.64 13.33 7.55
N THR A 142 2.08 14.44 7.07
CA THR A 142 0.84 14.42 6.28
C THR A 142 1.01 13.64 4.98
N GLN A 143 2.12 13.83 4.27
CA GLN A 143 2.41 13.11 3.03
C GLN A 143 2.56 11.60 3.28
N ILE A 144 3.30 11.21 4.32
CA ILE A 144 3.49 9.80 4.69
C ILE A 144 2.16 9.17 5.12
N LEU A 145 1.40 9.81 5.99
CA LEU A 145 0.08 9.32 6.43
C LEU A 145 -0.90 9.18 5.26
N ALA A 146 -0.86 10.10 4.28
CA ALA A 146 -1.69 10.02 3.09
C ALA A 146 -1.36 8.78 2.22
N GLN A 147 -0.09 8.38 2.16
CA GLN A 147 0.38 7.21 1.40
C GLN A 147 0.27 5.89 2.19
N LEU A 148 0.25 5.97 3.52
CA LEU A 148 -0.03 4.83 4.42
C LEU A 148 -1.48 4.38 4.35
N ARG A 149 -2.42 5.28 4.00
CA ARG A 149 -3.84 4.94 3.87
C ARG A 149 -4.01 3.82 2.85
N LEU A 150 -4.56 2.71 3.33
CA LEU A 150 -4.85 1.53 2.52
C LEU A 150 -6.00 1.84 1.55
N LYS A 151 -5.68 2.33 0.35
CA LYS A 151 -6.68 2.49 -0.72
C LYS A 151 -6.84 1.14 -1.43
N PRO A 152 -8.07 0.65 -1.62
CA PRO A 152 -8.29 -0.52 -2.47
C PRO A 152 -7.76 -0.20 -3.87
N SER A 153 -6.82 -1.02 -4.36
CA SER A 153 -6.23 -0.83 -5.69
C SER A 153 -7.32 -0.72 -6.76
N PRO A 154 -7.24 0.26 -7.68
CA PRO A 154 -8.21 0.40 -8.77
C PRO A 154 -8.21 -0.79 -9.74
N ASN A 155 -7.24 -1.71 -9.61
CA ASN A 155 -7.12 -2.91 -10.43
C ASN A 155 -7.84 -4.13 -9.86
N PHE A 156 -8.25 -4.12 -8.58
CA PHE A 156 -9.10 -5.17 -8.00
C PHE A 156 -10.38 -5.43 -8.79
N PRO A 157 -11.18 -4.39 -9.13
CA PRO A 157 -12.38 -4.62 -9.92
C PRO A 157 -12.05 -5.18 -11.31
N LYS A 158 -10.96 -4.74 -11.95
CA LYS A 158 -10.55 -5.25 -13.27
C LYS A 158 -10.16 -6.73 -13.24
N LEU A 159 -9.45 -7.17 -12.18
CA LEU A 159 -9.09 -8.57 -11.98
C LEU A 159 -10.34 -9.43 -11.72
N ALA A 160 -11.27 -8.92 -10.91
CA ALA A 160 -12.55 -9.59 -10.64
C ALA A 160 -13.39 -9.73 -11.93
N TRP A 161 -13.42 -8.68 -12.75
CA TRP A 161 -14.06 -8.71 -14.07
C TRP A 161 -13.40 -9.72 -15.02
N GLY A 162 -12.06 -9.76 -15.07
CA GLY A 162 -11.32 -10.71 -15.90
C GLY A 162 -11.57 -12.16 -15.51
N LEU A 163 -11.56 -12.46 -14.20
CA LEU A 163 -11.90 -13.79 -13.68
C LEU A 163 -13.35 -14.17 -13.99
N SER A 164 -14.28 -13.22 -13.87
CA SER A 164 -15.68 -13.45 -14.24
C SER A 164 -15.84 -13.76 -15.73
N ALA A 165 -15.18 -13.00 -16.61
CA ALA A 165 -15.25 -13.19 -18.05
C ALA A 165 -14.65 -14.53 -18.49
N LEU A 166 -13.48 -14.91 -17.93
CA LEU A 166 -12.84 -16.20 -18.19
C LEU A 166 -13.77 -17.37 -17.85
N MET A 167 -14.48 -17.28 -16.73
CA MET A 167 -15.42 -18.32 -16.30
C MET A 167 -16.66 -18.38 -17.18
N ILE A 168 -17.19 -17.24 -17.62
CA ILE A 168 -18.30 -17.21 -18.59
C ILE A 168 -17.89 -17.87 -19.91
N ILE A 169 -16.68 -17.57 -20.41
CA ILE A 169 -16.14 -18.19 -21.62
C ILE A 169 -15.99 -19.70 -21.45
N LEU A 170 -15.48 -20.17 -20.31
CA LEU A 170 -15.33 -21.60 -20.03
C LEU A 170 -16.68 -22.32 -20.01
N VAL A 171 -17.71 -21.69 -19.44
CA VAL A 171 -19.08 -22.24 -19.43
C VAL A 171 -19.67 -22.26 -20.84
N ILE A 172 -19.51 -21.20 -21.62
CA ILE A 172 -19.96 -21.18 -23.02
C ILE A 172 -19.27 -22.29 -23.82
N LEU A 173 -17.97 -22.50 -23.62
CA LEU A 173 -17.22 -23.57 -24.28
C LEU A 173 -17.77 -24.94 -23.89
N ALA A 174 -18.03 -25.18 -22.61
CA ALA A 174 -18.63 -26.42 -22.14
C ALA A 174 -20.03 -26.64 -22.74
N VAL A 175 -20.87 -25.61 -22.74
CA VAL A 175 -22.24 -25.66 -23.30
C VAL A 175 -22.25 -25.83 -24.81
N LEU A 176 -21.25 -25.36 -25.55
CA LEU A 176 -21.21 -25.47 -27.01
C LEU A 176 -20.54 -26.77 -27.47
N VAL A 177 -19.48 -27.21 -26.78
CA VAL A 177 -18.69 -28.39 -27.15
C VAL A 177 -19.37 -29.68 -26.70
N ILE A 178 -19.97 -29.72 -25.50
CA ILE A 178 -20.59 -30.94 -24.97
C ILE A 178 -21.77 -31.42 -25.85
N PRO A 179 -22.68 -30.56 -26.34
CA PRO A 179 -23.74 -30.98 -27.25
C PRO A 179 -23.23 -31.36 -28.63
N GLY A 180 -22.17 -30.72 -29.13
CA GLY A 180 -21.55 -31.08 -30.42
C GLY A 180 -20.97 -32.49 -30.42
N VAL A 181 -20.30 -32.87 -29.34
CA VAL A 181 -19.76 -34.24 -29.15
C VAL A 181 -20.89 -35.25 -28.87
N LEU A 182 -21.93 -34.84 -28.14
CA LEU A 182 -23.10 -35.70 -27.83
C LEU A 182 -24.02 -35.91 -29.05
N GLN A 183 -24.13 -34.93 -29.96
CA GLN A 183 -24.89 -35.04 -31.22
C GLN A 183 -24.30 -36.08 -32.18
N LEU A 184 -23.00 -36.36 -32.09
CA LEU A 184 -22.34 -37.42 -32.85
C LEU A 184 -22.68 -38.83 -32.29
N ILE A 185 -23.09 -38.92 -31.02
CA ILE A 185 -23.31 -40.18 -30.30
C ILE A 185 -24.79 -40.61 -30.30
N LEU A 186 -25.76 -39.68 -30.41
CA LEU A 186 -27.20 -40.01 -30.33
C LEU A 186 -28.03 -39.45 -31.50
N ALA A 187 -28.20 -40.27 -32.54
CA ALA A 187 -29.19 -40.13 -33.60
C ALA A 187 -30.56 -40.72 -33.15
N GLN A 188 -31.19 -40.13 -32.11
CA GLN A 188 -32.41 -40.65 -31.50
C GLN A 188 -33.50 -39.56 -31.32
N PRO A 189 -34.80 -39.92 -31.39
CA PRO A 189 -35.91 -38.97 -31.57
C PRO A 189 -36.26 -38.07 -30.36
N TRP A 190 -35.62 -38.25 -29.20
CA TRP A 190 -35.98 -37.57 -27.93
C TRP A 190 -35.12 -36.31 -27.65
N ARG A 191 -34.49 -35.74 -28.68
CA ARG A 191 -33.50 -34.64 -28.61
C ARG A 191 -33.94 -33.42 -27.81
N TRP A 192 -35.19 -32.99 -27.98
CA TRP A 192 -35.67 -31.72 -27.40
C TRP A 192 -35.74 -31.75 -25.87
N LEU A 193 -36.09 -32.90 -25.27
CA LEU A 193 -36.11 -33.04 -23.81
C LEU A 193 -34.71 -32.95 -23.20
N ILE A 194 -33.70 -33.54 -23.86
CA ILE A 194 -32.32 -33.50 -23.39
C ILE A 194 -31.74 -32.08 -23.48
N ILE A 195 -32.09 -31.32 -24.52
CA ILE A 195 -31.67 -29.92 -24.67
C ILE A 195 -32.23 -29.06 -23.54
N ILE A 196 -33.53 -29.21 -23.22
CA ILE A 196 -34.17 -28.44 -22.14
C ILE A 196 -33.54 -28.79 -20.79
N VAL A 197 -33.31 -30.08 -20.51
CA VAL A 197 -32.63 -30.53 -19.29
C VAL A 197 -31.19 -30.01 -19.23
N GLY A 198 -30.48 -29.96 -20.36
CA GLY A 198 -29.14 -29.39 -20.47
C GLY A 198 -29.10 -27.89 -20.16
N ILE A 199 -30.06 -27.11 -20.68
CA ILE A 199 -30.14 -25.66 -20.43
C ILE A 199 -30.47 -25.39 -18.96
N VAL A 200 -31.43 -26.13 -18.40
CA VAL A 200 -31.84 -25.96 -16.99
C VAL A 200 -30.70 -26.37 -16.04
N SER A 201 -30.04 -27.50 -16.28
CA SER A 201 -28.89 -27.94 -15.47
C SER A 201 -27.71 -26.98 -15.57
N CYS A 202 -27.43 -26.42 -16.75
CA CYS A 202 -26.40 -25.40 -16.92
C CYS A 202 -26.74 -24.09 -16.19
N GLY A 203 -28.00 -23.64 -16.27
CA GLY A 203 -28.47 -22.47 -15.54
C GLY A 203 -28.32 -22.63 -14.02
N LEU A 204 -28.67 -23.82 -13.50
CA LEU A 204 -28.51 -24.14 -12.08
C LEU A 204 -27.05 -24.18 -11.66
N LEU A 205 -26.17 -24.75 -12.50
CA LEU A 205 -24.73 -24.81 -12.26
C LEU A 205 -24.10 -23.40 -12.21
N LEU A 206 -24.54 -22.49 -13.09
CA LEU A 206 -24.11 -21.09 -13.09
C LEU A 206 -24.51 -20.36 -11.79
N VAL A 207 -25.73 -20.56 -11.31
CA VAL A 207 -26.21 -19.96 -10.06
C VAL A 207 -25.43 -20.51 -8.86
N ILE A 208 -25.23 -21.83 -8.79
CA ILE A 208 -24.44 -22.47 -7.73
C ILE A 208 -22.99 -21.98 -7.76
N LEU A 209 -22.40 -21.84 -8.95
CA LEU A 209 -21.02 -21.38 -9.11
C LEU A 209 -20.86 -19.91 -8.73
N GLN A 210 -21.81 -19.03 -9.09
CA GLN A 210 -21.81 -17.64 -8.65
C GLN A 210 -21.95 -17.53 -7.13
N TRP A 211 -22.81 -18.35 -6.53
CA TRP A 211 -22.96 -18.42 -5.08
C TRP A 211 -21.70 -18.93 -4.39
N LEU A 212 -21.05 -19.96 -4.95
CA LEU A 212 -19.75 -20.44 -4.51
C LEU A 212 -18.67 -19.38 -4.67
N LEU A 213 -18.63 -18.60 -5.75
CA LEU A 213 -17.63 -17.56 -5.95
C LEU A 213 -17.78 -16.43 -4.95
N ARG A 214 -19.02 -15.96 -4.70
CA ARG A 214 -19.31 -14.97 -3.66
C ARG A 214 -18.90 -15.50 -2.29
N SER A 215 -19.28 -16.73 -1.99
CA SER A 215 -18.92 -17.39 -0.73
C SER A 215 -17.41 -17.59 -0.60
N CYS A 216 -16.73 -17.93 -1.70
CA CYS A 216 -15.30 -18.14 -1.77
C CYS A 216 -14.55 -16.81 -1.61
N LEU A 217 -15.02 -15.71 -2.20
CA LEU A 217 -14.49 -14.37 -1.92
C LEU A 217 -14.69 -13.97 -0.46
N ILE A 218 -15.87 -14.22 0.10
CA ILE A 218 -16.18 -13.95 1.52
C ILE A 218 -15.33 -14.83 2.46
N ARG A 219 -14.91 -16.02 2.04
CA ARG A 219 -14.12 -16.97 2.85
C ARG A 219 -12.60 -16.83 2.64
N ILE A 220 -12.18 -16.49 1.42
CA ILE A 220 -10.79 -16.21 1.07
C ILE A 220 -10.39 -14.85 1.63
N ALA A 221 -11.23 -13.82 1.64
CA ALA A 221 -10.88 -12.53 2.24
C ALA A 221 -10.38 -12.65 3.69
N PRO A 222 -11.08 -13.33 4.63
CA PRO A 222 -10.58 -13.55 5.98
C PRO A 222 -9.43 -14.55 6.03
N TRP A 223 -9.32 -15.51 5.10
CA TRP A 223 -8.15 -16.39 5.00
C TRP A 223 -6.89 -15.62 4.57
N MET A 224 -7.01 -14.74 3.58
CA MET A 224 -5.95 -13.90 3.04
C MET A 224 -5.54 -12.84 4.06
N LEU A 225 -6.51 -12.28 4.79
CA LEU A 225 -6.27 -11.41 5.94
C LEU A 225 -5.56 -12.18 7.06
N ARG A 226 -5.98 -13.41 7.37
CA ARG A 226 -5.29 -14.29 8.33
C ARG A 226 -3.90 -14.68 7.83
N GLN A 227 -3.68 -14.88 6.54
CA GLN A 227 -2.38 -15.21 5.96
C GLN A 227 -1.44 -13.99 5.99
N LEU A 228 -1.98 -12.80 5.71
CA LEU A 228 -1.29 -11.52 5.88
C LEU A 228 -0.92 -11.28 7.34
N LEU A 229 -1.89 -11.38 8.24
CA LEU A 229 -1.67 -11.21 9.68
C LEU A 229 -0.69 -12.28 10.19
N SER A 230 -0.92 -13.56 9.93
CA SER A 230 -0.02 -14.63 10.39
C SER A 230 1.37 -14.56 9.76
N GLY A 231 1.51 -14.11 8.52
CA GLY A 231 2.79 -13.93 7.83
C GLY A 231 3.55 -12.70 8.31
N LEU A 232 2.85 -11.59 8.54
CA LEU A 232 3.41 -10.38 9.16
C LEU A 232 3.77 -10.64 10.63
N LEU A 233 2.98 -11.45 11.34
CA LEU A 233 3.20 -11.80 12.74
C LEU A 233 4.26 -12.91 12.93
N SER A 234 4.70 -13.56 11.85
CA SER A 234 5.63 -14.68 11.91
C SER A 234 7.07 -14.21 12.16
N ALA A 235 7.77 -14.85 13.10
CA ALA A 235 9.20 -14.62 13.34
C ALA A 235 10.11 -15.18 12.23
N LYS A 236 9.57 -15.95 11.26
CA LYS A 236 10.35 -16.58 10.20
C LYS A 236 10.53 -15.63 8.98
N PRO A 237 11.73 -15.54 8.38
CA PRO A 237 12.01 -14.57 7.30
C PRO A 237 11.24 -14.84 6.00
N GLY A 238 10.97 -16.12 5.69
CA GLY A 238 10.23 -16.53 4.50
C GLY A 238 8.79 -15.99 4.43
N PRO A 239 7.91 -16.33 5.39
CA PRO A 239 6.54 -15.82 5.41
C PRO A 239 6.46 -14.29 5.53
N LYS A 240 7.43 -13.65 6.20
CA LYS A 240 7.53 -12.18 6.27
C LYS A 240 7.79 -11.54 4.90
N LYS A 241 8.66 -12.14 4.08
CA LYS A 241 8.93 -11.66 2.70
C LYS A 241 7.70 -11.82 1.80
N ILE A 242 6.97 -12.92 1.95
CA ILE A 242 5.73 -13.18 1.20
C ILE A 242 4.65 -12.18 1.62
N ALA A 243 4.49 -11.94 2.93
CA ALA A 243 3.53 -10.96 3.44
C ALA A 243 3.86 -9.53 2.99
N LYS A 244 5.14 -9.11 3.02
CA LYS A 244 5.59 -7.83 2.45
C LYS A 244 5.31 -7.73 0.95
N ARG A 245 5.54 -8.80 0.19
CA ARG A 245 5.28 -8.83 -1.26
C ARG A 245 3.79 -8.78 -1.59
N ILE A 246 2.96 -9.45 -0.77
CA ILE A 246 1.50 -9.39 -0.84
C ILE A 246 1.03 -7.98 -0.47
N LEU A 247 1.60 -7.34 0.56
CA LEU A 247 1.31 -5.96 0.94
C LEU A 247 1.65 -4.97 -0.20
N ALA A 248 2.81 -5.13 -0.82
CA ALA A 248 3.23 -4.34 -1.98
C ALA A 248 2.38 -4.59 -3.23
N TRP A 249 1.84 -5.80 -3.40
CA TRP A 249 1.00 -6.16 -4.55
C TRP A 249 -0.47 -5.77 -4.37
N LEU A 250 -1.01 -5.89 -3.15
CA LEU A 250 -2.38 -5.48 -2.84
C LEU A 250 -2.56 -3.96 -2.88
N LEU A 251 -1.49 -3.20 -2.63
CA LEU A 251 -1.55 -1.76 -2.43
C LEU A 251 -0.48 -1.04 -3.25
N PRO A 252 -0.78 -0.64 -4.51
CA PRO A 252 0.05 0.32 -5.23
C PRO A 252 0.14 1.65 -4.47
#